data_AF-A0A526Z550-F1
#
_entry.id   AF-A0A526Z550-F1
#
_cell.length_a   1.000
_cell.length_b   1.000
_cell.length_c   1.000
_cell.angle_alpha   90.00
_cell.angle_beta   90.00
_cell.angle_gamma   90.00
#
_symmetry.space_group_name_H-M   'P 1'
#
loop_
_entity.id
_entity.type
_entity.pdbx_description
1 polymer ?
#
loop_
_entity_poly.entity_id
_entity_poly.type
_entity_poly.pdbx_seq_one_letter_code
_entity_poly.pdbx_strand_id
1 'polypeptide(L)'
;SAIESDSATLAKFIGAVAKGWGWVYANPEQAVDKLVAAYPEIDAGWEKKTIPLVLKLSFDDNTKKDGWGTFDPASIESQIALLDQIGQYPNGRPKAEDVYTTKVLELTAAERPKLGAPAS
;
A
#
# COMPACT_ATOMS: atom_id res chain seq x y z
N SER A 1 -11.19 -1.28 -18.96
CA SER A 1 -11.35 -1.49 -17.49
C SER A 1 -11.55 -0.14 -16.79
N ALA A 2 -11.91 -0.09 -15.49
CA ALA A 2 -11.99 1.18 -14.74
C ALA A 2 -10.67 1.97 -14.78
N ILE A 3 -9.54 1.26 -14.83
CA ILE A 3 -8.19 1.84 -15.01
C ILE A 3 -8.08 2.67 -16.30
N GLU A 4 -8.78 2.29 -17.36
CA GLU A 4 -8.74 2.99 -18.65
C GLU A 4 -9.84 4.03 -18.76
N SER A 5 -11.06 3.70 -18.32
CA SER A 5 -12.22 4.56 -18.49
C SER A 5 -12.34 5.65 -17.42
N ASP A 6 -11.66 5.51 -16.28
CA ASP A 6 -11.77 6.45 -15.15
C ASP A 6 -10.44 6.61 -14.37
N SER A 7 -9.33 6.66 -15.11
CA SER A 7 -7.98 6.83 -14.55
C SER A 7 -7.84 8.07 -13.69
N ALA A 8 -8.55 9.16 -14.00
CA ALA A 8 -8.50 10.40 -13.26
C ALA A 8 -9.11 10.29 -11.86
N THR A 9 -10.24 9.57 -11.70
CA THR A 9 -10.85 9.33 -10.39
C THR A 9 -9.96 8.40 -9.56
N LEU A 10 -9.40 7.37 -10.18
CA LEU A 10 -8.44 6.48 -9.51
C LEU A 10 -7.18 7.21 -9.07
N ALA A 11 -6.64 8.13 -9.88
CA ALA A 11 -5.51 8.96 -9.52
C ALA A 11 -5.83 9.86 -8.32
N LYS A 12 -7.00 10.52 -8.31
CA LYS A 12 -7.45 11.32 -7.15
C LYS A 12 -7.58 10.46 -5.89
N PHE A 13 -8.15 9.27 -6.01
CA PHE A 13 -8.29 8.34 -4.89
C PHE A 13 -6.93 7.92 -4.34
N ILE A 14 -6.02 7.41 -5.19
CA ILE A 14 -4.68 6.99 -4.77
C ILE A 14 -3.87 8.16 -4.21
N GLY A 15 -3.96 9.35 -4.81
CA GLY A 15 -3.31 10.56 -4.29
C GLY A 15 -3.82 10.93 -2.90
N ALA A 16 -5.13 10.85 -2.66
CA ALA A 16 -5.71 11.11 -1.34
C ALA A 16 -5.30 10.06 -0.29
N VAL A 17 -5.33 8.77 -0.65
CA VAL A 17 -4.88 7.68 0.23
C VAL A 17 -3.41 7.85 0.60
N ALA A 18 -2.56 8.17 -0.39
CA ALA A 18 -1.13 8.38 -0.17
C ALA A 18 -0.85 9.57 0.77
N LYS A 19 -1.60 10.67 0.64
CA LYS A 19 -1.54 11.81 1.57
C LYS A 19 -2.00 11.40 2.98
N GLY A 20 -3.04 10.56 3.08
CA GLY A 20 -3.50 9.98 4.34
C GLY A 20 -2.38 9.19 5.04
N TRP A 21 -1.69 8.31 4.32
CA TRP A 21 -0.55 7.58 4.86
C TRP A 21 0.64 8.47 5.22
N GLY A 22 0.91 9.53 4.45
CA GLY A 22 1.87 10.56 4.83
C GLY A 22 1.51 11.25 6.15
N TRP A 23 0.22 11.50 6.39
CA TRP A 23 -0.26 12.04 7.67
C TRP A 23 -0.14 11.02 8.80
N VAL A 24 -0.49 9.74 8.57
CA VAL A 24 -0.31 8.65 9.55
C VAL A 24 1.15 8.52 9.98
N TYR A 25 2.08 8.59 9.02
CA TYR A 25 3.51 8.56 9.29
C TYR A 25 3.94 9.64 10.28
N ALA A 26 3.41 10.86 10.14
CA ALA A 26 3.71 11.98 11.02
C ALA A 26 2.90 11.97 12.34
N ASN A 27 1.81 11.21 12.42
CA ASN A 27 0.85 11.24 13.53
C ASN A 27 0.36 9.83 13.93
N PRO A 28 1.24 8.86 14.23
CA PRO A 28 0.89 7.45 14.38
C PRO A 28 -0.16 7.19 15.47
N GLU A 29 0.01 7.76 16.66
CA GLU A 29 -0.94 7.54 17.76
C GLU A 29 -2.31 8.18 17.48
N GLN A 30 -2.34 9.36 16.88
CA GLN A 30 -3.59 10.01 16.50
C GLN A 30 -4.30 9.25 15.38
N ALA A 31 -3.55 8.59 14.50
CA ALA A 31 -4.13 7.70 13.50
C ALA A 31 -4.81 6.49 14.16
N VAL A 32 -4.21 5.90 15.19
CA VAL A 32 -4.84 4.86 16.00
C VAL A 32 -6.08 5.38 16.70
N ASP A 33 -6.05 6.57 17.30
CA ASP A 33 -7.22 7.15 17.96
C ASP A 33 -8.39 7.34 16.97
N LYS A 34 -8.09 7.74 15.72
CA LYS A 34 -9.09 7.82 14.63
C LYS A 34 -9.63 6.45 14.22
N LEU A 35 -8.78 5.43 14.17
CA LEU A 35 -9.18 4.06 13.86
C LEU A 35 -10.15 3.53 14.93
N VAL A 36 -9.80 3.66 16.21
CA VAL A 36 -10.62 3.19 17.34
C VAL A 36 -11.94 3.97 17.44
N ALA A 37 -11.95 5.26 17.11
CA ALA A 37 -13.20 6.04 17.05
C ALA A 37 -14.16 5.52 15.96
N ALA A 38 -13.63 5.00 14.85
CA ALA A 38 -14.43 4.42 13.77
C ALA A 38 -14.85 2.96 14.07
N TYR A 39 -14.01 2.22 14.80
CA TYR A 39 -14.21 0.81 15.15
C TYR A 39 -13.97 0.61 16.66
N PRO A 40 -14.96 0.94 17.52
CA PRO A 40 -14.80 0.94 18.98
C PRO A 40 -14.50 -0.43 19.60
N GLU A 41 -14.69 -1.52 18.84
CA GLU A 41 -14.36 -2.89 19.23
C GLU A 41 -12.85 -3.18 19.24
N ILE A 42 -12.03 -2.32 18.62
CA ILE A 42 -10.58 -2.50 18.53
C ILE A 42 -9.90 -2.01 19.82
N ASP A 43 -8.95 -2.78 20.34
CA ASP A 43 -8.19 -2.40 21.53
C ASP A 43 -7.12 -1.35 21.20
N ALA A 44 -7.36 -0.12 21.66
CA ALA A 44 -6.45 1.02 21.44
C ALA A 44 -5.03 0.77 21.97
N GLY A 45 -4.89 0.03 23.07
CA GLY A 45 -3.59 -0.25 23.69
C GLY A 45 -2.73 -1.15 22.83
N TRP A 46 -3.34 -2.15 22.19
CA TRP A 46 -2.68 -3.01 21.21
C TRP A 46 -2.36 -2.26 19.92
N GLU A 47 -3.29 -1.48 19.37
CA GLU A 47 -3.05 -0.74 18.13
C GLU A 47 -1.91 0.28 18.26
N LYS A 48 -1.81 0.98 19.40
CA LYS A 48 -0.69 1.90 19.66
C LYS A 48 0.67 1.19 19.71
N LYS A 49 0.70 -0.09 20.11
CA LYS A 49 1.93 -0.91 20.06
C LYS A 49 2.20 -1.45 18.66
N THR A 50 1.16 -1.62 17.84
CA THR A 50 1.24 -2.20 16.49
C THR A 50 1.59 -1.16 15.43
N ILE A 51 1.16 0.10 15.57
CA ILE A 51 1.37 1.14 14.55
C ILE A 51 2.84 1.35 14.12
N PRO A 52 3.87 1.22 15.00
CA PRO A 52 5.26 1.30 14.54
C PRO A 52 5.64 0.20 13.56
N LEU A 53 5.12 -1.03 13.76
CA LEU A 53 5.33 -2.14 12.83
C LEU A 53 4.60 -1.90 11.51
N VAL A 54 3.35 -1.43 11.57
CA VAL A 54 2.57 -1.10 10.36
C VAL A 54 3.29 -0.03 9.53
N LEU A 55 3.87 0.99 10.16
CA LEU A 55 4.65 2.01 9.46
C LEU A 55 5.93 1.44 8.85
N LYS A 56 6.63 0.53 9.54
CA LYS A 56 7.82 -0.16 8.99
C LYS A 56 7.48 -1.07 7.79
N LEU A 57 6.27 -1.63 7.74
CA LEU A 57 5.80 -2.44 6.62
C LEU A 57 5.26 -1.59 5.46
N SER A 58 4.72 -0.40 5.77
CA SER A 58 4.13 0.50 4.79
C SER A 58 5.15 1.44 4.13
N PHE A 59 6.33 1.59 4.73
CA PHE A 59 7.40 2.46 4.24
C PHE A 59 8.76 1.75 4.32
N ASP A 60 9.49 1.77 3.22
CA ASP A 60 10.79 1.14 3.03
C ASP A 60 11.69 1.99 2.10
N ASP A 61 12.79 1.42 1.64
CA ASP A 61 13.69 2.11 0.70
C ASP A 61 13.05 2.36 -0.68
N ASN A 62 12.12 1.50 -1.10
CA ASN A 62 11.39 1.70 -2.34
C ASN A 62 10.43 2.88 -2.21
N THR A 63 9.67 2.97 -1.11
CA THR A 63 8.78 4.12 -0.89
C THR A 63 9.55 5.43 -0.73
N LYS A 64 10.76 5.38 -0.16
CA LYS A 64 11.66 6.54 -0.08
C LYS A 64 12.09 7.03 -1.47
N LYS A 65 12.27 6.12 -2.42
CA LYS A 65 12.70 6.42 -3.79
C LYS A 65 11.52 6.83 -4.70
N ASP A 66 10.47 6.02 -4.70
CA ASP A 66 9.40 6.03 -5.71
C ASP A 66 8.02 6.36 -5.16
N GLY A 67 7.93 6.67 -3.86
CA GLY A 67 6.72 7.13 -3.18
C GLY A 67 5.87 5.98 -2.61
N TRP A 68 5.01 6.31 -1.63
CA TRP A 68 4.10 5.36 -0.98
C TRP A 68 3.28 4.54 -1.98
N GLY A 69 3.09 3.24 -1.70
CA GLY A 69 2.32 2.32 -2.55
C GLY A 69 3.10 1.78 -3.77
N THR A 70 4.36 2.18 -3.95
CA THR A 70 5.26 1.49 -4.88
C THR A 70 5.54 0.07 -4.41
N PHE A 71 5.87 -0.80 -5.34
CA PHE A 71 6.24 -2.18 -5.07
C PHE A 71 7.23 -2.65 -6.13
N ASP A 72 7.95 -3.75 -5.84
CA ASP A 72 8.81 -4.42 -6.81
C ASP A 72 7.98 -5.39 -7.68
N PRO A 73 7.87 -5.15 -9.00
CA PRO A 73 7.31 -6.10 -9.96
C PRO A 73 7.78 -7.54 -9.81
N ALA A 74 9.07 -7.75 -9.51
CA ALA A 74 9.64 -9.08 -9.37
C ALA A 74 9.11 -9.80 -8.12
N SER A 75 8.72 -9.05 -7.08
CA SER A 75 8.05 -9.62 -5.90
C SER A 75 6.67 -10.18 -6.24
N ILE A 76 5.89 -9.48 -7.09
CA ILE A 76 4.59 -9.98 -7.54
C ILE A 76 4.76 -11.26 -8.36
N GLU A 77 5.71 -11.27 -9.29
CA GLU A 77 6.00 -12.47 -10.08
C GLU A 77 6.44 -13.66 -9.20
N SER A 78 7.26 -13.38 -8.17
CA SER A 78 7.69 -14.40 -7.21
C SER A 78 6.52 -14.99 -6.41
N GLN A 79 5.58 -14.13 -5.98
CA GLN A 79 4.35 -14.56 -5.31
C GLN A 79 3.45 -15.38 -6.25
N ILE A 80 3.33 -14.96 -7.52
CA ILE A 80 2.61 -15.73 -8.52
C ILE A 80 3.25 -17.11 -8.66
N ALA A 81 4.57 -17.20 -8.85
CA ALA A 81 5.28 -18.48 -9.00
C ALA A 81 5.13 -19.40 -7.78
N LEU A 82 5.20 -18.84 -6.56
CA LEU A 82 5.04 -19.61 -5.32
C LEU A 82 3.65 -20.26 -5.24
N LEU A 83 2.60 -19.50 -5.54
CA LEU A 83 1.22 -19.98 -5.51
C LEU A 83 0.96 -21.03 -6.61
N ASP A 84 1.64 -20.92 -7.75
CA ASP A 84 1.60 -21.93 -8.80
C ASP A 84 2.22 -23.26 -8.33
N GLN A 85 3.38 -23.19 -7.66
CA GLN A 85 4.08 -24.36 -7.13
C GLN A 85 3.22 -25.19 -6.15
N ILE A 86 2.36 -24.52 -5.38
CA ILE A 86 1.44 -25.18 -4.43
C ILE A 86 0.03 -25.39 -5.01
N GLY A 87 -0.12 -25.31 -6.34
CA GLY A 87 -1.34 -25.69 -7.06
C GLY A 87 -2.53 -24.75 -6.84
N GLN A 88 -2.31 -23.48 -6.51
CA GLN A 88 -3.39 -22.52 -6.22
C GLN A 88 -4.08 -21.97 -7.46
N TYR A 89 -3.64 -22.37 -8.67
CA TYR A 89 -4.23 -21.92 -9.93
C TYR A 89 -4.88 -23.08 -10.70
N PRO A 90 -6.09 -23.52 -10.29
CA PRO A 90 -6.78 -24.64 -10.95
C PRO A 90 -7.09 -24.37 -12.43
N ASN A 91 -7.11 -23.09 -12.83
CA ASN A 91 -7.38 -22.64 -14.20
C ASN A 91 -6.13 -22.12 -14.93
N GLY A 92 -4.93 -22.47 -14.43
CA GLY A 92 -3.66 -22.03 -14.98
C GLY A 92 -3.13 -20.74 -14.36
N ARG A 93 -1.80 -20.65 -14.34
CA ARG A 93 -1.05 -19.54 -13.75
C ARG A 93 -1.35 -18.20 -14.45
N PRO A 94 -1.74 -17.14 -13.73
CA PRO A 94 -1.93 -15.83 -14.34
C PRO A 94 -0.60 -15.21 -14.75
N LYS A 95 -0.62 -14.35 -15.78
CA LYS A 95 0.53 -13.50 -16.10
C LYS A 95 0.56 -12.30 -15.17
N ALA A 96 1.75 -11.81 -14.85
CA ALA A 96 1.91 -10.63 -14.00
C ALA A 96 1.16 -9.38 -14.52
N GLU A 97 1.14 -9.18 -15.85
CA GLU A 97 0.44 -8.08 -16.53
C GLU A 97 -1.10 -8.12 -16.38
N ASP A 98 -1.66 -9.29 -16.06
CA ASP A 98 -3.09 -9.45 -15.78
C ASP A 98 -3.42 -9.20 -14.30
N VAL A 99 -2.41 -9.18 -13.42
CA VAL A 99 -2.57 -9.05 -11.96
C VAL A 99 -2.42 -7.60 -11.49
N TYR A 100 -1.51 -6.83 -12.10
CA TYR A 100 -1.27 -5.45 -11.68
C TYR A 100 -0.96 -4.50 -12.84
N THR A 101 -1.03 -3.20 -12.56
CA THR A 101 -0.45 -2.16 -13.41
C THR A 101 0.06 -1.00 -12.56
N THR A 102 1.09 -0.29 -13.06
CA THR A 102 1.69 0.88 -12.41
C THR A 102 1.09 2.21 -12.88
N LYS A 103 0.21 2.20 -13.88
CA LYS A 103 -0.33 3.41 -14.54
C LYS A 103 -0.86 4.47 -13.55
N VAL A 104 -1.62 4.05 -12.54
CA VAL A 104 -2.18 5.00 -11.55
C VAL A 104 -1.09 5.52 -10.59
N LEU A 105 -0.09 4.70 -10.26
CA LEU A 105 1.05 5.12 -9.44
C LEU A 105 1.94 6.13 -10.18
N GLU A 106 2.06 5.98 -11.50
CA GLU A 106 2.76 6.91 -12.39
C GLU A 106 2.01 8.24 -12.48
N LEU A 107 0.69 8.20 -12.70
CA LEU A 107 -0.17 9.40 -12.75
C LEU A 107 -0.14 10.21 -11.43
N THR A 108 0.11 9.54 -10.31
CA THR A 108 0.12 10.15 -8.97
C THR A 108 1.52 10.36 -8.41
N ALA A 109 2.58 10.11 -9.19
CA ALA A 109 3.96 10.09 -8.68
C ALA A 109 4.39 11.39 -7.97
N ALA A 110 3.86 12.55 -8.38
CA ALA A 110 4.15 13.83 -7.76
C ALA A 110 3.43 14.05 -6.41
N GLU A 111 2.37 13.29 -6.12
CA GLU A 111 1.54 13.45 -4.92
C GLU A 111 1.87 12.45 -3.81
N ARG A 112 2.46 11.30 -4.14
CA ARG A 112 2.72 10.22 -3.20
C ARG A 112 3.96 10.56 -2.34
N PRO A 113 3.87 10.49 -0.99
CA PRO A 113 4.98 10.86 -0.13
C PRO A 113 6.16 9.91 -0.31
N LYS A 114 7.37 10.48 -0.41
CA LYS A 114 8.64 9.76 -0.55
C LYS A 114 9.33 9.66 0.81
N LEU A 115 8.88 8.71 1.61
CA LEU A 115 9.34 8.49 2.99
C LEU A 115 9.90 7.07 3.12
N GLY A 116 10.94 6.89 3.93
CA GLY A 116 11.43 5.57 4.32
C GLY A 116 10.85 5.14 5.66
N ALA A 117 11.18 3.92 6.11
CA ALA A 117 10.77 3.43 7.42
C ALA A 117 11.10 4.45 8.55
N PRO A 118 10.23 4.64 9.55
CA PRO A 118 10.52 5.53 10.67
C PRO A 118 11.74 5.04 11.45
N ALA A 119 12.53 5.99 11.99
CA ALA A 119 13.64 5.67 12.87
C ALA A 119 13.13 4.90 14.11
N SER A 120 13.93 3.95 14.60
CA SER A 120 13.59 3.15 15.78
C SER A 120 13.72 3.93 17.07
#